data_AF-A0A835DX23-F1
#
_entry.id   AF-A0A835DX23-F1
#
_cell.length_a   1.000
_cell.length_b   1.000
_cell.length_c   1.000
_cell.angle_alpha   90.00
_cell.angle_beta   90.00
_cell.angle_gamma   90.00
#
_symmetry.space_group_name_H-M   'P 1'
#
loop_
_entity.id
_entity.type
_entity.pdbx_description
1 polymer ?
#
loop_
_entity_poly.entity_id
_entity_poly.type
_entity_poly.pdbx_seq_one_letter_code
_entity_poly.pdbx_strand_id
1 'polypeptide(L)' 'MWIVNPFLESNQRMRTTVLTCTLWILWKCRNAKVFRSENESNQQVAARCHDDLLLWSNSCSTASDKSKLIEWSNFFLA' A
#
# COMPACT_ATOMS: atom_id res chain seq x y z
N MET A 1 9.66 -0.24 16.98
CA MET A 1 8.70 0.52 17.80
C MET A 1 7.50 0.78 16.91
N TRP A 2 6.42 -0.01 17.05
CA TRP A 2 5.24 0.03 16.18
C TRP A 2 4.31 1.16 16.68
N ILE A 3 4.41 2.35 16.09
CA ILE A 3 3.70 3.53 16.59
C ILE A 3 2.29 3.64 15.97
N VAL A 4 2.02 3.01 14.83
CA VAL A 4 0.73 3.07 14.13
C VAL A 4 0.23 1.66 13.83
N ASN A 5 -0.93 1.29 14.38
CA ASN A 5 -1.60 0.04 14.07
C ASN A 5 -2.61 0.28 12.93
N PRO A 6 -2.41 -0.31 11.73
CA PRO A 6 -3.30 -0.15 10.58
C PRO A 6 -4.76 -0.52 10.84
N PHE A 7 -4.98 -1.42 11.78
CA PHE A 7 -6.31 -1.91 12.13
C PHE A 7 -7.10 -0.91 12.99
N LEU A 8 -6.46 0.15 13.51
CA LEU A 8 -7.09 1.20 14.32
C LEU A 8 -7.47 2.47 13.53
N GLU A 9 -7.27 2.51 12.21
CA GLU A 9 -7.74 3.64 11.39
C GLU A 9 -9.27 3.75 11.48
N SER A 10 -9.74 4.87 12.04
CA SER A 10 -11.17 5.13 12.27
C SER A 10 -11.92 5.40 10.97
N ASN A 11 -11.22 5.89 9.94
CA ASN A 11 -11.79 6.08 8.62
C ASN A 11 -11.86 4.74 7.87
N GLN A 12 -13.03 4.10 7.90
CA GLN A 12 -13.27 2.82 7.24
C GLN A 12 -12.94 2.84 5.75
N ARG A 13 -13.21 3.95 5.04
CA ARG A 13 -12.87 4.09 3.62
C ARG A 13 -11.37 4.03 3.41
N MET A 14 -10.61 4.75 4.24
CA MET A 14 -9.14 4.75 4.16
C MET A 14 -8.57 3.35 4.40
N ARG A 15 -9.05 2.66 5.45
CA ARG A 15 -8.63 1.30 5.77
C ARG A 15 -8.91 0.34 4.61
N THR A 16 -10.09 0.40 4.01
CA THR A 16 -10.44 -0.44 2.85
C THR A 16 -9.57 -0.11 1.64
N THR A 17 -9.28 1.16 1.37
CA THR A 17 -8.38 1.56 0.28
C THR A 17 -6.98 0.98 0.46
N VAL A 18 -6.37 1.17 1.64
CA VAL A 18 -5.02 0.66 1.93
C VAL A 18 -4.98 -0.86 1.80
N LEU A 19 -5.92 -1.57 2.42
CA LEU A 19 -6.03 -3.03 2.33
C LEU A 19 -6.21 -3.50 0.88
N THR A 20 -7.08 -2.84 0.11
CA THR A 20 -7.30 -3.20 -1.30
C THR A 20 -6.04 -3.00 -2.13
N CYS A 21 -5.31 -1.89 -1.94
CA CYS A 21 -4.05 -1.64 -2.64
C CYS A 21 -2.99 -2.68 -2.28
N THR A 22 -2.81 -2.98 -0.99
CA THR A 22 -1.83 -3.98 -0.54
C THR A 22 -2.17 -5.38 -1.06
N LEU A 23 -3.42 -5.81 -0.96
CA LEU A 23 -3.86 -7.12 -1.46
C LEU A 23 -3.71 -7.20 -2.98
N TRP A 24 -4.00 -6.12 -3.70
CA TRP A 24 -3.81 -6.04 -5.14
C TRP A 24 -2.35 -6.25 -5.56
N ILE A 25 -1.39 -5.64 -4.85
CA ILE A 25 0.03 -5.84 -5.15
C ILE A 25 0.48 -7.26 -4.84
N LEU A 26 0.09 -7.81 -3.68
CA LEU A 26 0.43 -9.19 -3.32
C LEU A 26 -0.12 -10.18 -4.34
N TRP A 27 -1.34 -9.92 -4.84
CA TRP A 27 -1.93 -10.69 -5.92
C TRP A 27 -1.12 -10.55 -7.21
N LYS A 28 -0.75 -9.33 -7.65
CA LYS A 28 0.10 -9.10 -8.84
C LYS A 28 1.42 -9.86 -8.74
N CYS A 29 2.14 -9.74 -7.62
CA CYS A 29 3.42 -10.41 -7.39
C CYS A 29 3.28 -11.94 -7.42
N ARG A 30 2.24 -12.49 -6.78
CA ARG A 30 1.97 -13.93 -6.84
C ARG A 30 1.67 -14.42 -8.26
N ASN A 31 0.92 -13.65 -9.05
CA ASN A 31 0.67 -13.99 -10.45
C ASN A 31 1.95 -13.91 -11.29
N ALA A 32 2.79 -12.90 -11.11
CA ALA A 32 4.08 -12.80 -11.79
C ALA A 32 4.97 -14.02 -11.50
N LYS A 33 5.02 -14.45 -10.24
CA LYS A 33 5.73 -15.67 -9.85
C LYS A 33 5.18 -16.93 -10.50
N VAL A 34 3.86 -17.12 -10.51
CA VAL A 34 3.22 -18.34 -11.02
C VAL A 34 3.27 -18.41 -12.55
N PHE A 35 3.00 -17.29 -13.23
CA PHE A 35 2.83 -17.28 -14.68
C PHE A 35 4.08 -16.86 -15.46
N ARG A 36 5.02 -16.16 -14.82
CA ARG A 36 6.23 -15.63 -15.47
C ARG A 36 7.53 -16.08 -14.81
N SER A 37 7.47 -16.88 -13.74
CA SER A 37 8.62 -17.30 -12.94
C SER A 37 9.43 -16.12 -12.39
N GLU A 38 8.83 -14.93 -12.28
CA GLU A 38 9.45 -13.75 -11.71
C GLU A 38 9.46 -13.88 -10.18
N ASN A 39 10.65 -14.05 -9.60
CA ASN A 39 10.83 -14.02 -8.15
C ASN A 39 11.24 -12.62 -7.73
N GLU A 40 10.26 -11.88 -7.23
CA GLU A 40 10.48 -10.52 -6.75
C GLU A 40 10.78 -10.56 -5.25
N SER A 41 11.74 -9.74 -4.83
CA SER A 41 12.08 -9.63 -3.42
C SER A 41 10.97 -8.90 -2.66
N ASN A 42 10.86 -9.16 -1.35
CA ASN A 42 9.92 -8.43 -0.50
C ASN A 42 10.14 -6.91 -0.57
N GLN A 43 11.37 -6.46 -0.78
CA GLN A 43 11.71 -5.04 -0.95
C GLN A 43 11.11 -4.47 -2.25
N GLN A 44 11.16 -5.20 -3.37
CA GLN A 44 10.53 -4.76 -4.63
C GLN A 44 9.01 -4.74 -4.54
N VAL A 45 8.42 -5.68 -3.79
CA VAL A 45 6.98 -5.69 -3.52
C VAL A 45 6.58 -4.51 -2.64
N ALA A 46 7.34 -4.24 -1.58
CA ALA A 46 7.10 -3.10 -0.69
C ALA A 46 7.26 -1.75 -1.42
N ALA A 47 8.31 -1.58 -2.22
CA ALA A 47 8.51 -0.36 -3.02
C ALA A 47 7.31 -0.08 -3.95
N ARG A 48 6.75 -1.10 -4.59
CA ARG A 48 5.54 -0.92 -5.40
C ARG A 48 4.30 -0.63 -4.57
N CYS A 49 4.18 -1.16 -3.35
CA CYS A 49 3.09 -0.80 -2.44
C CYS A 49 3.17 0.69 -2.07
N HIS A 50 4.38 1.18 -1.80
CA HIS A 50 4.63 2.61 -1.62
C HIS A 50 4.17 3.41 -2.85
N ASP A 51 4.63 3.02 -4.05
CA ASP A 51 4.36 3.78 -5.28
C ASP A 51 2.87 3.79 -5.64
N ASP A 52 2.17 2.65 -5.53
CA ASP A 52 0.72 2.58 -5.79
C ASP A 52 -0.03 3.46 -4.75
N LEU A 53 0.30 3.41 -3.46
CA LEU A 53 -0.35 4.24 -2.44
C LEU A 53 -0.09 5.74 -2.65
N LEU A 54 1.13 6.11 -3.05
CA LEU A 54 1.49 7.48 -3.40
C LEU A 54 0.71 7.95 -4.64
N LEU A 55 0.56 7.10 -5.65
CA LEU A 55 -0.26 7.37 -6.82
C LEU A 55 -1.72 7.59 -6.42
N TRP A 56 -2.29 6.71 -5.61
CA TRP A 56 -3.66 6.83 -5.11
C TRP A 56 -3.87 8.07 -4.23
N SER A 57 -2.85 8.53 -3.51
CA SER A 57 -2.92 9.77 -2.73
C SER A 57 -3.23 11.00 -3.59
N ASN A 58 -2.83 10.99 -4.87
CA ASN A 58 -3.13 12.08 -5.80
C ASN A 58 -4.61 12.08 -6.25
N SER A 59 -5.31 10.96 -6.10
CA SER A 59 -6.74 10.85 -6.38
C SER A 59 -7.63 11.24 -5.18
N CYS A 60 -7.04 11.55 -4.03
CA CYS A 60 -7.79 12.00 -2.85
C CYS A 60 -8.29 13.43 -3.00
N SER A 61 -9.57 13.64 -2.64
CA SER A 61 -10.22 14.95 -2.72
C SER A 61 -9.87 15.87 -1.53
N THR A 62 -9.36 15.32 -0.43
CA THR A 62 -9.04 16.08 0.79
C THR A 62 -7.56 16.01 1.12
N ALA A 63 -7.01 17.10 1.63
CA ALA A 63 -5.62 17.16 2.07
C ALA A 63 -5.34 16.19 3.24
N SER A 64 -6.34 15.97 4.10
CA SER A 64 -6.23 15.01 5.22
C SER A 64 -6.11 13.57 4.72
N ASP A 65 -6.95 13.14 3.78
CA ASP A 65 -6.88 11.79 3.21
C ASP A 65 -5.57 11.58 2.42
N LYS A 66 -5.14 12.61 1.68
CA LYS A 66 -3.86 12.59 0.97
C LYS A 66 -2.68 12.41 1.94
N SER A 67 -2.64 13.20 3.01
CA SER A 67 -1.59 13.10 4.03
C SER A 67 -1.56 11.71 4.67
N LYS A 68 -2.72 11.12 4.97
CA LYS A 68 -2.82 9.76 5.53
C LYS A 68 -2.30 8.70 4.56
N LEU A 69 -2.65 8.77 3.28
CA LEU A 69 -2.14 7.80 2.29
C LEU A 69 -0.62 7.91 2.11
N ILE A 70 -0.06 9.11 2.19
CA ILE A 70 1.39 9.33 2.14
C ILE A 70 2.07 8.74 3.39
N GLU A 71 1.47 8.92 4.58
CA GLU A 71 1.96 8.27 5.79
C GLU A 71 1.94 6.74 5.65
N TRP A 72 0.85 6.20 5.08
CA TRP A 72 0.73 4.78 4.76
C TRP A 72 1.72 4.30 3.70
N SER A 73 2.04 5.10 2.68
CA SER A 73 3.03 4.70 1.67
C SER A 73 4.41 4.58 2.31
N ASN A 74 4.77 5.53 3.19
CA ASN A 74 6.05 5.53 3.89
C ASN A 74 6.27 4.30 4.79
N PHE A 75 5.20 3.66 5.26
CA PHE A 75 5.29 2.38 5.98
C PHE A 75 6.00 1.29 5.17
N PHE A 76 5.86 1.30 3.85
CA PHE A 76 6.48 0.32 2.96
C PHE A 76 7.93 0.65 2.57
N LEU A 77 8.47 1.78 3.03
CA LEU A 77 9.88 2.14 2.85
C LEU A 77 10.78 1.77 4.04
N ALA A 78 10.18 1.31 5.15
CA ALA A 78 10.87 0.97 6.40
C ALA A 78 11.46 -0.44 6.43
#